data_AF-A0A2M7VJS9-F1
#
_entry.id   AF-A0A2M7VJS9-F1
#
_cell.length_a   1.000
_cell.length_b   1.000
_cell.length_c   1.000
_cell.angle_alpha   90.00
_cell.angle_beta   90.00
_cell.angle_gamma   90.00
#
_symmetry.space_group_name_H-M   'P 1'
#
loop_
_entity.id
_entity.type
_entity.pdbx_description
1 polymer ?
#
loop_
_entity_poly.entity_id
_entity_poly.type
_entity_poly.pdbx_seq_one_letter_code
_entity_poly.pdbx_strand_id
1 'polypeptide(L)'
;MAEKVVLRFDNVTFEYLYKKPILHEANFSVRKGAKITLMGQNGAGKSTLLKLIKNELKSSSGKISITNGATIGVASQAVAREDFDLSIEEYFTKTFKIVPANIKSQINKVMEAVNLDISIDKKVGDLSGGQQARLLLAYALIQNPDILLLDEPTNNLDSAGIDHLIQFLIMYDKTVIVISHDADFLNCFTEGVIYLNVFTHQVETYVGDYNSVVEEIKNRVERERMKNARLEKIIKDRKEKVNFFSHKGGKMRKLAKKMRNETEEMEENKVDVRREDKTIRKFTIPAQNIIGEIVKITSIKIIQNHEPVIKKINKVLRKTSRLLVSGPNGIGKSTLLRSLVSPKHEGAEILDGVRVGYYSQDFTTLDYDEKVFDSLQNAIPASSDAVDLQEMRSIAAGFLITGELMGHRVGDLSEGQKGLLLFARLVLMCPGLLILDEPTNHINFRHISIIAEAINGYKGPILMVSHMPEFVSKIKFNDYLDLEKI
;
A
#
# COMPACT_ATOMS: atom_id res chain seq x y z
N MET A 1 -8.37 -38.49 -4.49
CA MET A 1 -7.17 -38.39 -5.37
C MET A 1 -6.19 -37.46 -4.67
N ALA A 2 -4.90 -37.81 -4.57
CA ALA A 2 -3.92 -36.90 -3.99
C ALA A 2 -3.87 -35.61 -4.83
N GLU A 3 -4.16 -34.47 -4.21
CA GLU A 3 -4.16 -33.17 -4.89
C GLU A 3 -2.75 -32.86 -5.40
N LYS A 4 -2.60 -32.70 -6.72
CA LYS A 4 -1.30 -32.50 -7.35
C LYS A 4 -0.82 -31.07 -7.10
N VAL A 5 0.36 -30.94 -6.49
CA VAL A 5 1.09 -29.66 -6.35
C VAL A 5 1.53 -29.20 -7.74
N VAL A 6 1.39 -27.90 -8.03
CA VAL A 6 1.81 -27.28 -9.30
C VAL A 6 3.03 -26.38 -9.14
N LEU A 7 3.18 -25.73 -7.98
CA LEU A 7 4.29 -24.85 -7.63
C LEU A 7 4.78 -25.19 -6.23
N ARG A 8 6.10 -25.29 -6.05
CA ARG A 8 6.73 -25.61 -4.77
C ARG A 8 7.97 -24.75 -4.54
N PHE A 9 8.05 -24.16 -3.35
CA PHE A 9 9.22 -23.47 -2.81
C PHE A 9 9.78 -24.33 -1.68
N ASP A 10 11.06 -24.70 -1.79
CA ASP A 10 11.80 -25.45 -0.77
C ASP A 10 13.01 -24.62 -0.30
N ASN A 11 12.94 -24.11 0.93
CA ASN A 11 13.96 -23.29 1.61
C ASN A 11 14.52 -22.15 0.75
N VAL A 12 13.65 -21.44 0.04
CA VAL A 12 14.06 -20.41 -0.93
C VAL A 12 14.45 -19.12 -0.21
N THR A 13 15.69 -18.68 -0.42
CA THR A 13 16.19 -17.39 0.07
C THR A 13 16.56 -16.51 -1.12
N PHE A 14 16.26 -15.21 -1.01
CA PHE A 14 16.59 -14.23 -2.04
C PHE A 14 16.96 -12.88 -1.41
N GLU A 15 18.04 -12.28 -1.92
CA GLU A 15 18.52 -10.95 -1.54
C GLU A 15 18.92 -10.16 -2.80
N TYR A 16 18.53 -8.88 -2.90
CA TYR A 16 18.96 -8.00 -4.01
C TYR A 16 20.38 -7.45 -3.79
N LEU A 17 20.72 -7.21 -2.52
CA LEU A 17 22.01 -6.69 -2.09
C LEU A 17 22.48 -7.55 -0.92
N TYR A 18 23.79 -7.75 -0.84
CA TYR A 18 24.39 -8.53 0.23
C TYR A 18 23.92 -8.06 1.61
N LYS A 19 23.42 -9.00 2.42
CA LYS A 19 22.85 -8.76 3.78
C LYS A 19 21.53 -7.99 3.82
N LYS A 20 20.80 -7.90 2.70
CA LYS A 20 19.43 -7.38 2.66
C LYS A 20 18.48 -8.45 2.10
N PRO A 21 18.13 -9.46 2.92
CA PRO A 21 17.20 -10.49 2.48
C PRO A 21 15.83 -9.89 2.20
N ILE A 22 15.17 -10.41 1.16
CA ILE A 22 13.77 -10.13 0.84
C ILE A 22 12.92 -11.36 1.17
N LEU A 23 13.45 -12.55 0.87
CA LEU A 23 12.90 -13.84 1.27
C LEU A 23 13.97 -14.61 2.02
N HIS A 24 13.58 -15.27 3.11
CA HIS A 24 14.45 -16.09 3.94
C HIS A 24 13.79 -17.45 4.18
N GLU A 25 14.39 -18.51 3.62
CA GLU A 25 13.96 -19.90 3.79
C GLU A 25 12.46 -20.11 3.55
N ALA A 26 11.94 -19.49 2.48
CA ALA A 26 10.53 -19.61 2.11
C ALA A 26 10.19 -21.06 1.74
N ASN A 27 9.17 -21.61 2.40
CA ASN A 27 8.69 -22.97 2.22
C ASN A 27 7.16 -22.98 2.05
N PHE A 28 6.69 -23.29 0.85
CA PHE A 28 5.26 -23.45 0.59
C PHE A 28 4.99 -24.24 -0.69
N SER A 29 3.75 -24.69 -0.85
CA SER A 29 3.30 -25.36 -2.06
C SER A 29 1.92 -24.85 -2.46
N VAL A 30 1.72 -24.64 -3.76
CA VAL A 30 0.41 -24.31 -4.35
C VAL A 30 -0.11 -25.53 -5.11
N ARG A 31 -1.38 -25.86 -4.86
CA ARG A 31 -2.07 -26.98 -5.50
C ARG A 31 -2.63 -26.56 -6.85
N LYS A 32 -2.75 -27.51 -7.77
CA LYS A 32 -3.36 -27.25 -9.08
C LYS A 32 -4.83 -26.84 -8.90
N GLY A 33 -5.23 -25.76 -9.56
CA GLY A 33 -6.61 -25.24 -9.50
C GLY A 33 -6.87 -24.29 -8.32
N ALA A 34 -5.94 -24.19 -7.37
CA ALA A 34 -6.13 -23.37 -6.18
C ALA A 34 -6.19 -21.88 -6.51
N LYS A 35 -7.02 -21.16 -5.77
CA LYS A 35 -7.15 -19.70 -5.80
C LYS A 35 -6.47 -19.09 -4.60
N ILE A 36 -5.25 -18.61 -4.80
CA ILE A 36 -4.39 -18.17 -3.70
C ILE A 36 -4.19 -16.66 -3.75
N THR A 37 -4.29 -16.04 -2.60
CA THR A 37 -3.97 -14.63 -2.42
C THR A 37 -2.56 -14.46 -1.89
N LEU A 38 -1.79 -13.57 -2.49
CA LEU A 38 -0.46 -13.20 -2.04
C LEU A 38 -0.54 -11.88 -1.28
N MET A 39 -0.40 -11.96 0.04
CA MET A 39 -0.55 -10.84 0.96
C MET A 39 0.79 -10.43 1.56
N GLY A 40 0.96 -9.14 1.85
CA GLY A 40 2.13 -8.58 2.49
C GLY A 40 2.14 -7.06 2.39
N GLN A 41 2.86 -6.40 3.29
CA GLN A 41 3.03 -4.95 3.21
C GLN A 41 3.81 -4.55 1.95
N ASN A 42 3.78 -3.28 1.57
CA ASN A 42 4.63 -2.81 0.49
C ASN A 42 6.11 -2.97 0.88
N GLY A 43 6.92 -3.42 -0.08
CA GLY A 43 8.31 -3.81 0.19
C GLY A 43 8.49 -5.19 0.82
N ALA A 44 7.41 -5.95 1.10
CA ALA A 44 7.49 -7.33 1.59
C ALA A 44 8.16 -8.30 0.59
N GLY A 45 8.24 -7.93 -0.68
CA GLY A 45 8.75 -8.79 -1.74
C GLY A 45 7.68 -9.51 -2.56
N LYS A 46 6.41 -9.07 -2.54
CA LYS A 46 5.31 -9.68 -3.34
C LYS A 46 5.66 -9.78 -4.83
N SER A 47 6.03 -8.66 -5.45
CA SER A 47 6.45 -8.63 -6.86
C SER A 47 7.77 -9.39 -7.08
N THR A 48 8.68 -9.40 -6.10
CA THR A 48 9.91 -10.23 -6.16
C THR A 48 9.57 -11.72 -6.20
N LEU A 49 8.59 -12.15 -5.40
CA LEU A 49 8.11 -13.53 -5.39
C LEU A 49 7.46 -13.92 -6.73
N LEU A 50 6.67 -13.04 -7.34
CA LEU A 50 6.17 -13.26 -8.70
C LEU A 50 7.30 -13.39 -9.72
N LYS A 51 8.33 -12.53 -9.66
CA LYS A 51 9.51 -12.62 -10.54
C LYS A 51 10.29 -13.93 -10.35
N LEU A 52 10.38 -14.43 -9.13
CA LEU A 52 10.98 -15.74 -8.83
C LEU A 52 10.15 -16.89 -9.41
N ILE A 53 8.82 -16.84 -9.28
CA ILE A 53 7.91 -17.83 -9.91
C ILE A 53 8.08 -17.85 -11.42
N LYS A 54 8.19 -16.66 -12.04
CA LYS A 54 8.43 -16.50 -13.48
C LYS A 54 9.83 -16.92 -13.94
N ASN A 55 10.73 -17.27 -13.01
CA ASN A 55 12.14 -17.56 -13.30
C ASN A 55 12.89 -16.37 -13.94
N GLU A 56 12.41 -15.13 -13.73
CA GLU A 56 13.09 -13.89 -14.11
C GLU A 56 14.21 -13.52 -13.12
N LEU A 57 14.03 -13.92 -11.87
CA LEU A 57 15.05 -13.84 -10.82
C LEU A 57 15.46 -15.25 -10.42
N LYS A 58 16.74 -15.42 -10.08
CA LYS A 58 17.26 -16.66 -9.50
C LYS A 58 17.35 -16.51 -7.99
N SER A 59 16.92 -17.54 -7.26
CA SER A 59 17.09 -17.59 -5.82
C SER A 59 18.58 -17.63 -5.44
N SER A 60 18.93 -17.04 -4.30
CA SER A 60 20.27 -17.12 -3.74
C SER A 60 20.56 -18.52 -3.18
N SER A 61 19.54 -19.15 -2.61
CA SER A 61 19.55 -20.55 -2.18
C SER A 61 18.15 -21.16 -2.22
N GLY A 62 18.05 -22.47 -1.98
CA GLY A 62 16.80 -23.23 -2.08
C GLY A 62 16.40 -23.54 -3.51
N LYS A 63 15.21 -24.14 -3.68
CA LYS A 63 14.72 -24.61 -4.98
C LYS A 63 13.26 -24.19 -5.19
N ILE A 64 12.99 -23.66 -6.38
CA ILE A 64 11.64 -23.44 -6.90
C ILE A 64 11.37 -24.51 -7.94
N SER A 65 10.27 -25.25 -7.79
CA SER A 65 9.87 -26.33 -8.70
C SER A 65 8.48 -26.07 -9.24
N ILE A 66 8.34 -26.09 -10.57
CA ILE A 66 7.06 -26.04 -11.28
C ILE A 66 6.83 -27.41 -11.91
N THR A 67 5.71 -28.04 -11.56
CA THR A 67 5.44 -29.43 -11.96
C THR A 67 5.08 -29.52 -13.45
N ASN A 68 5.65 -30.51 -14.15
CA ASN A 68 5.39 -30.82 -15.56
C ASN A 68 5.60 -29.67 -16.55
N GLY A 69 6.40 -28.65 -16.19
CA GLY A 69 6.60 -27.49 -17.05
C GLY A 69 5.32 -26.66 -17.25
N ALA A 70 4.45 -26.63 -16.24
CA ALA A 70 3.22 -25.83 -16.24
C ALA A 70 3.48 -24.40 -16.73
N THR A 71 2.62 -23.93 -17.63
CA THR A 71 2.71 -22.61 -18.25
C THR A 71 2.28 -21.51 -17.28
N ILE A 72 2.98 -20.38 -17.29
CA ILE A 72 2.69 -19.22 -16.45
C ILE A 72 2.27 -18.06 -17.35
N GLY A 73 1.12 -17.46 -17.05
CA GLY A 73 0.64 -16.24 -17.69
C GLY A 73 0.53 -15.12 -16.66
N VAL A 74 0.89 -13.91 -17.06
CA VAL A 74 0.91 -12.74 -16.17
C VAL A 74 0.22 -11.58 -16.86
N ALA A 75 -0.69 -10.92 -16.15
CA ALA A 75 -1.22 -9.64 -16.59
C ALA A 75 -0.17 -8.55 -16.33
N SER A 76 0.41 -8.00 -17.40
CA SER A 76 1.32 -6.86 -17.29
C SER A 76 0.58 -5.63 -16.77
N GLN A 77 1.31 -4.71 -16.12
CA GLN A 77 0.72 -3.47 -15.58
C GLN A 77 0.41 -2.43 -16.67
N ALA A 78 1.12 -2.47 -17.79
CA ALA A 78 0.94 -1.55 -18.91
C ALA A 78 1.30 -2.22 -20.25
N VAL A 79 0.69 -1.72 -21.32
CA VAL A 79 1.07 -2.08 -22.70
C VAL A 79 2.41 -1.41 -23.05
N ALA A 80 3.29 -2.12 -23.74
CA ALA A 80 4.55 -1.55 -24.20
C ALA A 80 4.30 -0.50 -25.29
N ARG A 81 5.06 0.61 -25.29
CA ARG A 81 4.86 1.70 -26.27
C ARG A 81 5.02 1.25 -27.72
N GLU A 82 5.88 0.28 -27.96
CA GLU A 82 6.10 -0.34 -29.27
C GLU A 82 4.89 -1.12 -29.80
N ASP A 83 3.95 -1.49 -28.92
CA ASP A 83 2.72 -2.20 -29.29
C ASP A 83 1.53 -1.27 -29.57
N PHE A 84 1.68 0.05 -29.40
CA PHE A 84 0.56 0.99 -29.50
C PHE A 84 -0.03 1.10 -30.90
N ASP A 85 0.82 0.92 -31.92
CA ASP A 85 0.40 0.98 -33.32
C ASP A 85 -0.21 -0.30 -33.84
N LEU A 86 -0.13 -1.40 -33.09
CA LEU A 86 -0.74 -2.67 -33.46
C LEU A 86 -2.26 -2.59 -33.30
N SER A 87 -2.97 -3.26 -34.21
CA SER A 87 -4.35 -3.64 -33.94
C SER A 87 -4.42 -4.62 -32.77
N ILE A 88 -5.58 -4.71 -32.12
CA ILE A 88 -5.81 -5.67 -31.04
C ILE A 88 -5.59 -7.10 -31.54
N GLU A 89 -6.05 -7.44 -32.75
CA GLU A 89 -5.79 -8.74 -33.36
C GLU A 89 -4.28 -9.02 -33.46
N GLU A 90 -3.50 -8.10 -34.05
CA GLU A 90 -2.05 -8.24 -34.16
C GLU A 90 -1.38 -8.37 -32.79
N TYR A 91 -1.82 -7.57 -31.82
CA TYR A 91 -1.33 -7.62 -30.44
C TYR A 91 -1.50 -9.02 -29.84
N PHE A 92 -2.69 -9.61 -29.92
CA PHE A 92 -2.95 -10.96 -29.43
C PHE A 92 -2.16 -12.03 -30.19
N THR A 93 -2.00 -11.90 -31.51
CA THR A 93 -1.27 -12.89 -32.31
C THR A 93 0.22 -12.97 -31.95
N LYS A 94 0.82 -11.88 -31.45
CA LYS A 94 2.23 -11.87 -31.00
C LYS A 94 2.54 -12.91 -29.94
N THR A 95 1.56 -13.31 -29.12
CA THR A 95 1.80 -14.28 -28.06
C THR A 95 2.00 -15.71 -28.59
N PHE A 96 1.60 -15.98 -29.84
CA PHE A 96 1.65 -17.31 -30.44
C PHE A 96 2.75 -17.41 -31.49
N LYS A 97 3.64 -18.42 -31.35
CA LYS A 97 4.61 -18.74 -32.41
C LYS A 97 3.94 -19.21 -33.70
N ILE A 98 2.82 -19.90 -33.56
CA ILE A 98 1.96 -20.36 -34.65
C ILE A 98 0.56 -19.91 -34.31
N VAL A 99 0.02 -18.97 -35.09
CA VAL A 99 -1.29 -18.39 -34.84
C VAL A 99 -2.38 -19.46 -35.02
N PRO A 100 -3.23 -19.70 -34.00
CA PRO A 100 -4.35 -20.63 -34.12
C PRO A 100 -5.33 -20.19 -35.21
N ALA A 101 -5.84 -21.12 -36.01
CA ALA A 101 -6.82 -20.80 -37.06
C ALA A 101 -8.11 -20.15 -36.53
N ASN A 102 -8.46 -20.42 -35.26
CA ASN A 102 -9.62 -19.86 -34.58
C ASN A 102 -9.28 -18.65 -33.69
N ILE A 103 -8.17 -17.95 -33.93
CA ILE A 103 -7.69 -16.86 -33.07
C ILE A 103 -8.74 -15.77 -32.83
N LYS A 104 -9.47 -15.33 -33.86
CA LYS A 104 -10.53 -14.31 -33.71
C LYS A 104 -11.61 -14.73 -32.71
N SER A 105 -12.00 -16.00 -32.75
CA SER A 105 -12.98 -16.56 -31.80
C SER A 105 -12.39 -16.63 -30.39
N GLN A 106 -11.11 -16.97 -30.24
CA GLN A 106 -10.45 -16.98 -28.94
C GLN A 106 -10.34 -15.57 -28.35
N ILE A 107 -9.95 -14.58 -29.17
CA ILE A 107 -9.89 -13.16 -28.78
C ILE A 107 -11.26 -12.70 -28.28
N ASN A 108 -12.33 -12.94 -29.04
CA ASN A 108 -13.68 -12.55 -28.61
C ASN A 108 -14.09 -13.18 -27.28
N LYS A 109 -13.78 -14.47 -27.06
CA LYS A 109 -14.08 -15.14 -25.78
C LYS A 109 -13.33 -14.54 -24.60
N VAL A 110 -12.04 -14.24 -24.75
CA VAL A 110 -11.26 -13.64 -23.64
C VAL A 110 -11.63 -12.17 -23.41
N MET A 111 -11.99 -11.43 -24.47
CA MET A 111 -12.48 -10.06 -24.35
C MET A 111 -13.84 -10.01 -23.65
N GLU A 112 -14.76 -10.93 -23.98
CA GLU A 112 -16.04 -11.09 -23.29
C GLU A 112 -15.83 -11.42 -21.80
N ALA A 113 -14.90 -12.32 -21.48
CA ALA A 113 -14.58 -12.68 -20.10
C ALA A 113 -14.10 -11.50 -19.24
N VAL A 114 -13.48 -10.49 -19.84
CA VAL A 114 -13.03 -9.27 -19.15
C VAL A 114 -13.97 -8.07 -19.37
N ASN A 115 -15.15 -8.30 -19.94
CA ASN A 115 -16.13 -7.26 -20.29
C ASN A 115 -15.54 -6.14 -21.16
N LEU A 116 -14.87 -6.52 -22.25
CA LEU A 116 -14.26 -5.60 -23.20
C LEU A 116 -14.94 -5.75 -24.57
N ASP A 117 -15.93 -4.89 -24.85
CA ASP A 117 -16.62 -4.84 -26.14
C ASP A 117 -16.01 -3.76 -27.04
N ILE A 118 -15.02 -4.17 -27.85
CA ILE A 118 -14.33 -3.31 -28.82
C ILE A 118 -13.99 -4.10 -30.08
N SER A 119 -13.90 -3.40 -31.22
CA SER A 119 -13.43 -4.04 -32.46
C SER A 119 -11.96 -4.45 -32.34
N ILE A 120 -11.66 -5.67 -32.78
CA ILE A 120 -10.29 -6.23 -32.83
C ILE A 120 -9.37 -5.50 -33.83
N ASP A 121 -9.94 -4.72 -34.76
CA ASP A 121 -9.18 -3.92 -35.73
C ASP A 121 -8.69 -2.59 -35.15
N LYS A 122 -9.19 -2.19 -33.97
CA LYS A 122 -8.80 -0.94 -33.32
C LYS A 122 -7.36 -1.03 -32.82
N LYS A 123 -6.62 0.08 -32.88
CA LYS A 123 -5.27 0.17 -32.33
C LYS A 123 -5.26 0.10 -30.80
N VAL A 124 -4.25 -0.54 -30.24
CA VAL A 124 -4.07 -0.65 -28.79
C VAL A 124 -3.81 0.71 -28.14
N GLY A 125 -3.09 1.61 -28.83
CA GLY A 125 -2.83 2.98 -28.38
C GLY A 125 -4.07 3.84 -28.22
N ASP A 126 -5.17 3.52 -28.92
CA ASP A 126 -6.42 4.28 -28.92
C ASP A 126 -7.40 3.87 -27.80
N LEU A 127 -6.97 2.95 -26.93
CA LEU A 127 -7.78 2.43 -25.82
C LEU A 127 -7.65 3.31 -24.57
N SER A 128 -8.73 3.38 -23.79
CA SER A 128 -8.69 3.97 -22.45
C SER A 128 -7.73 3.22 -21.53
N GLY A 129 -7.23 3.85 -20.47
CA GLY A 129 -6.44 3.13 -19.45
C GLY A 129 -7.16 1.92 -18.86
N GLY A 130 -8.48 2.02 -18.63
CA GLY A 130 -9.31 0.89 -18.17
C GLY A 130 -9.51 -0.19 -19.25
N GLN A 131 -9.66 0.21 -20.52
CA GLN A 131 -9.72 -0.73 -21.65
C GLN A 131 -8.38 -1.43 -21.87
N GLN A 132 -7.26 -0.72 -21.69
CA GLN A 132 -5.91 -1.29 -21.74
C GLN A 132 -5.69 -2.27 -20.60
N ALA A 133 -6.12 -1.97 -19.38
CA ALA A 133 -6.05 -2.90 -18.25
C ALA A 133 -6.83 -4.20 -18.54
N ARG A 134 -8.06 -4.09 -19.05
CA ARG A 134 -8.87 -5.25 -19.48
C ARG A 134 -8.21 -6.02 -20.62
N LEU A 135 -7.63 -5.32 -21.60
CA LEU A 135 -6.90 -5.93 -22.71
C LEU A 135 -5.69 -6.74 -22.21
N LEU A 136 -4.91 -6.19 -21.28
CA LEU A 136 -3.74 -6.87 -20.69
C LEU A 136 -4.13 -8.13 -19.93
N LEU A 137 -5.26 -8.08 -19.22
CA LEU A 137 -5.81 -9.26 -18.58
C LEU A 137 -6.23 -10.31 -19.63
N ALA A 138 -7.03 -9.91 -20.63
CA ALA A 138 -7.42 -10.81 -21.72
C ALA A 138 -6.20 -11.41 -22.45
N TYR A 139 -5.14 -10.63 -22.62
CA TYR A 139 -3.87 -11.04 -23.20
C TYR A 139 -3.13 -12.10 -22.36
N ALA A 140 -3.22 -12.02 -21.03
CA ALA A 140 -2.72 -13.08 -20.16
C ALA A 140 -3.58 -14.35 -20.27
N LEU A 141 -4.90 -14.20 -20.42
CA LEU A 141 -5.85 -15.31 -20.47
C LEU A 141 -5.81 -16.09 -21.79
N ILE A 142 -5.57 -15.43 -22.92
CA ILE A 142 -5.56 -16.10 -24.23
C ILE A 142 -4.47 -17.17 -24.33
N GLN A 143 -3.40 -17.02 -23.55
CA GLN A 143 -2.30 -17.98 -23.46
C GLN A 143 -2.72 -19.29 -22.77
N ASN A 144 -3.90 -19.32 -22.15
CA ASN A 144 -4.44 -20.45 -21.39
C ASN A 144 -3.45 -21.03 -20.36
N PRO A 145 -2.88 -20.21 -19.46
CA PRO A 145 -1.79 -20.63 -18.58
C PRO A 145 -2.25 -21.57 -17.45
N ASP A 146 -1.42 -22.55 -17.10
CA ASP A 146 -1.66 -23.44 -15.94
C ASP A 146 -1.61 -22.73 -14.58
N ILE A 147 -0.85 -21.63 -14.52
CA ILE A 147 -0.76 -20.71 -13.39
C ILE A 147 -0.95 -19.27 -13.91
N LEU A 148 -2.02 -18.61 -13.47
CA LEU A 148 -2.27 -17.20 -13.74
C LEU A 148 -1.77 -16.35 -12.57
N LEU A 149 -0.88 -15.39 -12.84
CA LEU A 149 -0.39 -14.42 -11.85
C LEU A 149 -0.99 -13.05 -12.14
N LEU A 150 -1.67 -12.47 -11.14
CA LEU A 150 -2.31 -11.17 -11.24
C LEU A 150 -1.73 -10.23 -10.18
N ASP A 151 -1.23 -9.07 -10.60
CA ASP A 151 -0.69 -8.04 -9.71
C ASP A 151 -1.57 -6.79 -9.78
N GLU A 152 -2.37 -6.57 -8.74
CA GLU A 152 -3.39 -5.51 -8.62
C GLU A 152 -4.36 -5.44 -9.82
N PRO A 153 -5.09 -6.54 -10.14
CA PRO A 153 -5.92 -6.61 -11.34
C PRO A 153 -7.18 -5.73 -11.28
N THR A 154 -7.56 -5.24 -10.10
CA THR A 154 -8.69 -4.32 -9.90
C THR A 154 -8.34 -2.87 -10.27
N ASN A 155 -7.06 -2.55 -10.45
CA ASN A 155 -6.64 -1.21 -10.83
C ASN A 155 -7.23 -0.80 -12.18
N ASN A 156 -7.80 0.41 -12.23
CA ASN A 156 -8.44 0.99 -13.41
C ASN A 156 -9.67 0.23 -13.93
N LEU A 157 -10.24 -0.68 -13.15
CA LEU A 157 -11.56 -1.28 -13.42
C LEU A 157 -12.67 -0.51 -12.69
N ASP A 158 -13.83 -0.44 -13.31
CA ASP A 158 -15.10 -0.01 -12.71
C ASP A 158 -15.75 -1.19 -11.95
N SER A 159 -16.84 -0.94 -11.23
CA SER A 159 -17.53 -1.97 -10.44
C SER A 159 -17.99 -3.16 -11.30
N ALA A 160 -18.56 -2.89 -12.47
CA ALA A 160 -19.00 -3.93 -13.39
C ALA A 160 -17.81 -4.80 -13.86
N GLY A 161 -16.68 -4.19 -14.21
CA GLY A 161 -15.46 -4.90 -14.60
C GLY A 161 -14.89 -5.75 -13.46
N ILE A 162 -14.98 -5.28 -12.21
CA ILE A 162 -14.58 -6.08 -11.03
C ILE A 162 -15.51 -7.29 -10.87
N ASP A 163 -16.83 -7.12 -10.97
CA ASP A 163 -17.79 -8.23 -10.86
C ASP A 163 -17.56 -9.30 -11.92
N HIS A 164 -17.30 -8.89 -13.17
CA HIS A 164 -16.95 -9.82 -14.26
C HIS A 164 -15.63 -10.55 -14.00
N LEU A 165 -14.61 -9.83 -13.52
CA LEU A 165 -13.34 -10.44 -13.14
C LEU A 165 -13.52 -11.49 -12.03
N ILE A 166 -14.30 -11.18 -11.00
CA ILE A 166 -14.62 -12.10 -9.92
C ILE A 166 -15.28 -13.37 -10.48
N GLN A 167 -16.32 -13.21 -11.29
CA GLN A 167 -17.02 -14.34 -11.92
C GLN A 167 -16.05 -15.19 -12.75
N PHE A 168 -15.20 -14.56 -13.55
CA PHE A 168 -14.18 -15.26 -14.33
C PHE A 168 -13.22 -16.05 -13.43
N LEU A 169 -12.67 -15.42 -12.38
CA LEU A 169 -11.69 -16.06 -11.49
C LEU A 169 -12.28 -17.27 -10.76
N ILE A 170 -13.55 -17.19 -10.37
CA ILE A 170 -14.31 -18.30 -9.77
C ILE A 170 -14.50 -19.43 -10.79
N MET A 171 -14.85 -19.13 -12.04
CA MET A 171 -15.08 -20.13 -13.08
C MET A 171 -13.79 -20.71 -13.69
N TYR A 172 -12.66 -20.02 -13.54
CA TYR A 172 -11.38 -20.48 -14.08
C TYR A 172 -10.95 -21.79 -13.39
N ASP A 173 -10.73 -22.86 -14.12
CA ASP A 173 -10.47 -24.20 -13.57
C ASP A 173 -8.99 -24.42 -13.17
N LYS A 174 -8.11 -23.48 -13.51
CA LYS A 174 -6.67 -23.52 -13.27
C LYS A 174 -6.25 -22.64 -12.10
N THR A 175 -4.96 -22.74 -11.77
CA THR A 175 -4.37 -22.09 -10.58
C THR A 175 -4.27 -20.58 -10.78
N VAL A 176 -4.63 -19.81 -9.76
CA VAL A 176 -4.50 -18.35 -9.76
C VAL A 176 -3.77 -17.90 -8.52
N ILE A 177 -2.81 -16.99 -8.68
CA ILE A 177 -2.18 -16.25 -7.57
C ILE A 177 -2.45 -14.77 -7.79
N VAL A 178 -3.13 -14.13 -6.85
CA VAL A 178 -3.56 -12.73 -6.95
C VAL A 178 -2.92 -11.89 -5.86
N ILE A 179 -2.36 -10.73 -6.23
CA ILE A 179 -2.04 -9.64 -5.32
C ILE A 179 -3.14 -8.59 -5.50
N SER A 180 -3.78 -8.18 -4.41
CA SER A 180 -4.66 -7.01 -4.42
C SER A 180 -4.69 -6.35 -3.04
N HIS A 181 -5.04 -5.07 -3.01
CA HIS A 181 -5.42 -4.34 -1.80
C HIS A 181 -6.93 -4.33 -1.51
N ASP A 182 -7.76 -4.88 -2.40
CA ASP A 182 -9.22 -4.91 -2.26
C ASP A 182 -9.68 -6.18 -1.52
N ALA A 183 -10.12 -6.02 -0.27
CA ALA A 183 -10.52 -7.13 0.59
C ALA A 183 -11.80 -7.83 0.11
N ASP A 184 -12.79 -7.06 -0.38
CA ASP A 184 -14.08 -7.60 -0.82
C ASP A 184 -13.87 -8.44 -2.08
N PHE A 185 -13.08 -7.93 -3.02
CA PHE A 185 -12.67 -8.66 -4.22
C PHE A 185 -11.96 -9.98 -3.90
N LEU A 186 -10.94 -9.94 -3.03
CA LEU A 186 -10.16 -11.13 -2.67
C LEU A 186 -11.01 -12.17 -1.96
N ASN A 187 -11.92 -11.75 -1.07
CA ASN A 187 -12.74 -12.65 -0.28
C ASN A 187 -13.70 -13.49 -1.13
N CYS A 188 -14.09 -13.04 -2.32
CA CYS A 188 -15.01 -13.76 -3.19
C CYS A 188 -14.49 -15.09 -3.73
N PHE A 189 -13.18 -15.26 -3.90
CA PHE A 189 -12.60 -16.44 -4.55
C PHE A 189 -11.38 -17.04 -3.83
N THR A 190 -10.84 -16.38 -2.80
CA THR A 190 -9.64 -16.87 -2.10
C THR A 190 -9.93 -18.16 -1.35
N GLU A 191 -9.09 -19.18 -1.56
CA GLU A 191 -9.11 -20.46 -0.83
C GLU A 191 -7.94 -20.58 0.15
N GLY A 192 -6.93 -19.72 0.01
CA GLY A 192 -5.81 -19.63 0.93
C GLY A 192 -4.95 -18.40 0.68
N VAL A 193 -4.16 -18.02 1.68
CA VAL A 193 -3.31 -16.83 1.65
C VAL A 193 -1.86 -17.23 1.88
N ILE A 194 -0.99 -16.78 0.99
CA ILE A 194 0.45 -16.74 1.19
C ILE A 194 0.79 -15.36 1.76
N TYR A 195 1.19 -15.31 3.02
CA TYR A 195 1.52 -14.07 3.72
C TYR A 195 3.04 -13.88 3.79
N LEU A 196 3.54 -12.78 3.24
CA LEU A 196 4.94 -12.39 3.30
C LEU A 196 5.17 -11.46 4.47
N ASN A 197 6.01 -11.91 5.40
CA ASN A 197 6.39 -11.14 6.55
C ASN A 197 7.63 -10.29 6.23
N VAL A 198 7.48 -8.96 6.23
CA VAL A 198 8.57 -8.01 5.88
C VAL A 198 9.73 -8.06 6.86
N PHE A 199 9.52 -8.50 8.10
CA PHE A 199 10.53 -8.44 9.16
C PHE A 199 11.33 -9.72 9.28
N THR A 200 10.63 -10.86 9.28
CA THR A 200 11.30 -12.17 9.31
C THR A 200 11.76 -12.58 7.93
N HIS A 201 11.26 -11.92 6.87
CA HIS A 201 11.42 -12.32 5.47
C HIS A 201 10.89 -13.73 5.19
N GLN A 202 10.12 -14.29 6.12
CA GLN A 202 9.53 -15.62 6.00
C GLN A 202 8.17 -15.55 5.32
N VAL A 203 7.81 -16.68 4.73
CA VAL A 203 6.51 -16.89 4.10
C VAL A 203 5.68 -17.79 5.00
N GLU A 204 4.46 -17.34 5.32
CA GLU A 204 3.46 -18.11 6.04
C GLU A 204 2.32 -18.47 5.10
N THR A 205 1.70 -19.62 5.30
CA THR A 205 0.54 -20.05 4.49
C THR A 205 -0.64 -20.32 5.38
N TYR A 206 -1.80 -19.87 4.92
CA TYR A 206 -3.07 -19.96 5.61
C TYR A 206 -4.10 -20.55 4.64
N VAL A 207 -5.06 -21.30 5.18
CA VAL A 207 -6.14 -21.93 4.42
C VAL A 207 -7.46 -21.30 4.87
N GLY A 208 -8.31 -20.93 3.91
CA GLY A 208 -9.58 -20.26 4.15
C GLY A 208 -9.76 -19.03 3.27
N ASP A 209 -10.94 -18.44 3.39
CA ASP A 209 -11.25 -17.16 2.74
C ASP A 209 -10.39 -16.02 3.30
N TYR A 210 -10.35 -14.91 2.57
CA TYR A 210 -9.47 -13.79 2.89
C TYR A 210 -9.77 -13.20 4.28
N ASN A 211 -11.04 -12.95 4.59
CA ASN A 211 -11.44 -12.29 5.83
C ASN A 211 -11.11 -13.15 7.07
N SER A 212 -11.41 -14.45 7.02
CA SER A 212 -11.10 -15.38 8.10
C SER A 212 -9.60 -15.43 8.39
N VAL A 213 -8.77 -15.44 7.34
CA VAL A 213 -7.32 -15.46 7.47
C VAL A 213 -6.79 -14.14 8.03
N VAL A 214 -7.31 -12.99 7.57
CA VAL A 214 -6.93 -11.68 8.12
C VAL A 214 -7.25 -11.60 9.62
N GLU A 215 -8.41 -12.11 10.03
CA GLU A 215 -8.79 -12.18 11.43
C GLU A 215 -7.88 -13.14 12.23
N GLU A 216 -7.53 -14.30 11.67
CA GLU A 216 -6.59 -15.24 12.28
C GLU A 216 -5.21 -14.60 12.51
N ILE A 217 -4.66 -13.93 11.48
CA ILE A 217 -3.39 -13.21 11.56
C ILE A 217 -3.47 -12.14 12.63
N LYS A 218 -4.55 -11.35 12.67
CA LYS A 218 -4.76 -10.30 13.69
C LYS A 218 -4.78 -10.89 15.09
N ASN A 219 -5.57 -11.93 15.33
CA ASN A 219 -5.68 -12.60 16.63
C ASN A 219 -4.33 -13.19 17.08
N ARG A 220 -3.57 -13.77 16.15
CA ARG A 220 -2.22 -14.28 16.42
C ARG A 220 -1.26 -13.17 16.82
N VAL A 221 -1.24 -12.07 16.08
CA VAL A 221 -0.41 -10.90 16.39
C VAL A 221 -0.76 -10.31 17.76
N GLU A 222 -2.05 -10.23 18.10
CA GLU A 222 -2.49 -9.76 19.42
C GLU A 222 -2.04 -10.69 20.56
N ARG A 223 -2.13 -12.01 20.37
CA ARG A 223 -1.62 -12.99 21.35
C ARG A 223 -0.12 -12.89 21.54
N GLU A 224 0.65 -12.75 20.46
CA GLU A 224 2.10 -12.56 20.51
C GLU A 224 2.45 -11.27 21.27
N ARG A 225 1.76 -10.15 20.98
CA ARG A 225 1.94 -8.89 21.70
C ARG A 225 1.63 -8.99 23.20
N MET A 226 0.53 -9.65 23.57
CA MET A 226 0.20 -9.86 24.98
C MET A 226 1.25 -10.70 25.71
N LYS A 227 1.75 -11.76 25.05
CA LYS A 227 2.84 -12.59 25.60
C LYS A 227 4.11 -11.76 25.79
N ASN A 228 4.46 -10.95 24.80
CA ASN A 228 5.62 -10.08 24.84
C ASN A 228 5.52 -8.99 25.91
N ALA A 229 4.37 -8.35 26.08
CA ALA A 229 4.14 -7.37 27.14
C ALA A 229 4.23 -7.99 28.55
N ARG A 230 3.73 -9.22 28.73
CA ARG A 230 3.87 -9.97 29.99
C ARG A 230 5.34 -10.30 30.27
N LEU A 231 6.08 -10.75 29.25
CA LEU A 231 7.52 -11.02 29.35
C LEU A 231 8.30 -9.76 29.71
N GLU A 232 8.01 -8.61 29.09
CA GLU A 232 8.64 -7.32 29.42
C GLU A 232 8.44 -6.93 30.89
N LYS A 233 7.22 -7.10 31.42
CA LYS A 233 6.94 -6.81 32.84
C LYS A 233 7.75 -7.73 33.75
N ILE A 234 7.81 -9.02 33.45
CA ILE A 234 8.61 -10.00 34.22
C ILE A 234 10.09 -9.66 34.18
N ILE A 235 10.61 -9.31 32.99
CA ILE A 235 12.01 -8.90 32.79
C ILE A 235 12.31 -7.63 33.59
N LYS A 236 11.42 -6.63 33.56
CA LYS A 236 11.57 -5.39 34.32
C LYS A 236 11.63 -5.66 35.83
N ASP A 237 10.68 -6.42 36.37
CA ASP A 237 10.64 -6.79 37.78
C ASP A 237 11.89 -7.60 38.19
N ARG A 238 12.38 -8.48 37.31
CA ARG A 238 13.62 -9.24 37.53
C ARG A 238 14.85 -8.35 37.50
N LYS A 239 14.95 -7.37 36.58
CA LYS A 239 16.05 -6.39 36.53
C LYS A 239 16.09 -5.52 37.79
N GLU A 240 14.94 -5.06 38.27
CA GLU A 240 14.86 -4.31 39.54
C GLU A 240 15.35 -5.15 40.73
N LYS A 241 14.92 -6.42 40.82
CA LYS A 241 15.41 -7.36 41.84
C LYS A 241 16.91 -7.64 41.72
N VAL A 242 17.40 -7.85 40.50
CA VAL A 242 18.84 -8.03 40.22
C VAL A 242 19.63 -6.82 40.72
N ASN A 243 19.20 -5.60 40.40
CA ASN A 243 19.85 -4.37 40.84
C ASN A 243 19.84 -4.28 42.37
N PHE A 244 18.69 -4.51 43.01
CA PHE A 244 18.56 -4.50 44.47
C PHE A 244 19.47 -5.53 45.17
N PHE A 245 19.53 -6.77 44.65
CA PHE A 245 20.35 -7.82 45.26
C PHE A 245 21.84 -7.75 44.89
N SER A 246 22.20 -7.05 43.81
CA SER A 246 23.60 -6.85 43.40
C SER A 246 24.40 -5.98 44.37
N HIS A 247 23.74 -5.08 45.10
CA HIS A 247 24.33 -4.26 46.15
C HIS A 247 24.50 -4.99 47.50
N LYS A 248 24.05 -6.25 47.63
CA LYS A 248 24.17 -7.05 48.87
C LYS A 248 25.32 -8.07 48.78
N GLY A 249 26.03 -8.29 49.89
CA GLY A 249 27.14 -9.25 49.98
C GLY A 249 26.72 -10.72 50.12
N GLY A 250 27.65 -11.65 49.85
CA GLY A 250 27.50 -13.08 50.16
C GLY A 250 26.59 -13.88 49.20
N LYS A 251 25.74 -14.76 49.75
CA LYS A 251 24.83 -15.66 48.99
C LYS A 251 23.88 -14.90 48.06
N MET A 252 23.50 -13.67 48.42
CA MET A 252 22.60 -12.83 47.63
C MET A 252 23.21 -12.37 46.30
N ARG A 253 24.53 -12.17 46.25
CA ARG A 253 25.25 -11.84 45.00
C ARG A 253 25.26 -13.01 44.01
N LYS A 254 25.34 -14.25 44.50
CA LYS A 254 25.23 -15.47 43.66
C LYS A 254 23.82 -15.63 43.09
N LEU A 255 22.78 -15.34 43.88
CA LEU A 255 21.39 -15.34 43.41
C LEU A 255 21.17 -14.26 42.34
N ALA A 256 21.70 -13.04 42.52
CA ALA A 256 21.64 -11.98 41.52
C ALA A 256 22.30 -12.38 40.19
N LYS A 257 23.44 -13.09 40.22
CA LYS A 257 24.11 -13.62 39.02
C LYS A 257 23.24 -14.65 38.29
N LYS A 258 22.64 -15.60 39.01
CA LYS A 258 21.73 -16.59 38.42
C LYS A 258 20.50 -15.91 37.79
N MET A 259 19.91 -14.95 38.51
CA MET A 259 18.77 -14.18 38.02
C MET A 259 19.12 -13.34 36.78
N ARG A 260 20.35 -12.80 36.66
CA ARG A 260 20.80 -12.13 35.43
C ARG A 260 20.78 -13.07 34.24
N ASN A 261 21.45 -14.22 34.36
CA ASN A 261 21.52 -15.19 33.27
C ASN A 261 20.13 -15.66 32.82
N GLU A 262 19.23 -15.97 33.77
CA GLU A 262 17.85 -16.33 33.43
C GLU A 262 17.05 -15.17 32.82
N THR A 263 17.39 -13.92 33.14
CA THR A 263 16.73 -12.73 32.56
C THR A 263 17.24 -12.47 31.14
N GLU A 264 18.53 -12.66 30.89
CA GLU A 264 19.15 -12.60 29.56
C GLU A 264 18.56 -13.68 28.63
N GLU A 265 18.42 -14.91 29.11
CA GLU A 265 17.78 -16.00 28.37
C GLU A 265 16.29 -15.71 28.08
N MET A 266 15.57 -15.03 28.99
CA MET A 266 14.20 -14.55 28.73
C MET A 266 14.14 -13.42 27.72
N GLU A 267 15.18 -12.59 27.65
CA GLU A 267 15.31 -11.53 26.64
C GLU A 267 15.59 -12.10 25.25
N GLU A 268 16.43 -13.14 25.16
CA GLU A 268 16.70 -13.87 23.92
C GLU A 268 15.49 -14.68 23.42
N ASN A 269 14.72 -15.28 24.33
CA ASN A 269 13.49 -16.02 24.01
C ASN A 269 12.28 -15.11 23.75
N LYS A 270 12.44 -13.79 23.88
CA LYS A 270 11.41 -12.85 23.49
C LYS A 270 11.19 -13.02 21.99
N VAL A 271 10.00 -13.46 21.58
CA VAL A 271 9.61 -13.43 20.17
C VAL A 271 9.82 -12.00 19.73
N ASP A 272 10.71 -11.79 18.75
CA ASP A 272 11.19 -10.48 18.33
C ASP A 272 9.98 -9.55 18.23
N VAL A 273 9.79 -8.70 19.24
CA VAL A 273 8.60 -7.86 19.30
C VAL A 273 8.85 -6.86 18.21
N ARG A 274 8.16 -7.08 17.09
CA ARG A 274 8.31 -6.35 15.84
C ARG A 274 8.53 -4.90 16.20
N ARG A 275 9.66 -4.30 15.83
CA ARG A 275 9.94 -2.89 16.17
C ARG A 275 8.83 -1.96 15.65
N GLU A 276 8.11 -2.42 14.63
CA GLU A 276 6.91 -1.78 14.05
C GLU A 276 5.57 -2.20 14.69
N ASP A 277 5.54 -3.06 15.71
CA ASP A 277 4.33 -3.35 16.53
C ASP A 277 3.86 -2.19 17.42
N LYS A 278 4.63 -1.11 17.43
CA LYS A 278 4.22 0.13 18.07
C LYS A 278 3.30 0.88 17.12
N THR A 279 2.06 1.07 17.55
CA THR A 279 1.19 2.07 16.94
C THR A 279 1.79 3.46 17.16
N ILE A 280 1.73 4.35 16.16
CA ILE A 280 2.08 5.76 16.33
C ILE A 280 1.36 6.35 17.56
N ARG A 281 1.98 7.35 18.19
CA ARG A 281 1.35 8.05 19.30
C ARG A 281 0.15 8.85 18.78
N LYS A 282 -0.86 9.05 19.63
CA LYS A 282 -1.90 10.03 19.33
C LYS A 282 -1.26 11.40 19.10
N PHE A 283 -1.72 12.10 18.08
CA PHE A 283 -1.21 13.40 17.70
C PHE A 283 -2.36 14.32 17.30
N THR A 284 -2.08 15.62 17.24
CA THR A 284 -3.01 16.64 16.75
C THR A 284 -2.31 17.44 15.67
N ILE A 285 -2.99 17.69 14.56
CA ILE A 285 -2.50 18.60 13.53
C ILE A 285 -2.91 20.03 13.96
N PRO A 286 -1.96 20.92 14.27
CA PRO A 286 -2.29 22.28 14.64
C PRO A 286 -2.74 23.06 13.39
N ALA A 287 -3.62 24.03 13.58
CA ALA A 287 -4.20 24.83 12.51
C ALA A 287 -3.77 26.30 12.62
N GLN A 288 -3.35 26.89 11.51
CA GLN A 288 -3.11 28.33 11.42
C GLN A 288 -4.41 29.09 11.71
N ASN A 289 -4.33 30.19 12.46
CA ASN A 289 -5.51 31.02 12.69
C ASN A 289 -5.76 31.94 11.48
N ILE A 290 -6.62 31.49 10.57
CA ILE A 290 -7.02 32.22 9.37
C ILE A 290 -8.53 32.45 9.39
N ILE A 291 -8.95 33.61 8.90
CA ILE A 291 -10.36 34.03 8.79
C ILE A 291 -10.61 34.46 7.34
N GLY A 292 -11.75 34.10 6.78
CA GLY A 292 -12.17 34.49 5.44
C GLY A 292 -12.45 33.30 4.53
N GLU A 293 -12.46 33.58 3.23
CA GLU A 293 -12.55 32.59 2.16
C GLU A 293 -11.14 32.07 1.89
N ILE A 294 -10.86 30.84 2.34
CA ILE A 294 -9.51 30.27 2.36
C ILE A 294 -9.15 29.71 0.98
N VAL A 295 -10.10 29.05 0.33
CA VAL A 295 -9.96 28.52 -1.03
C VAL A 295 -11.19 28.89 -1.84
N LYS A 296 -10.99 29.38 -3.06
CA LYS A 296 -12.06 29.63 -4.03
C LYS A 296 -11.76 28.86 -5.30
N ILE A 297 -12.61 27.90 -5.64
CA ILE A 297 -12.50 27.08 -6.85
C ILE A 297 -13.56 27.56 -7.84
N THR A 298 -13.10 28.12 -8.96
CA THR A 298 -13.91 28.70 -10.04
C THR A 298 -14.03 27.78 -11.25
N SER A 299 -13.09 26.86 -11.41
CA SER A 299 -13.17 25.81 -12.43
C SER A 299 -12.29 24.63 -12.07
N ILE A 300 -12.69 23.46 -12.56
CA ILE A 300 -11.95 22.21 -12.40
C ILE A 300 -11.71 21.59 -13.76
N LYS A 301 -10.55 20.97 -13.92
CA LYS A 301 -10.21 20.19 -15.11
C LYS A 301 -10.53 18.72 -14.82
N ILE A 302 -11.48 18.16 -15.56
CA ILE A 302 -11.86 16.75 -15.48
C ILE A 302 -11.49 16.04 -16.78
N ILE A 303 -11.26 14.74 -16.71
CA ILE A 303 -11.07 13.91 -17.90
C ILE A 303 -12.41 13.26 -18.21
N GLN A 304 -13.00 13.61 -19.36
CA GLN A 304 -14.25 13.06 -19.85
C GLN A 304 -14.03 12.56 -21.27
N ASN A 305 -14.35 11.28 -21.54
CA ASN A 305 -14.05 10.64 -22.83
C ASN A 305 -12.58 10.80 -23.27
N HIS A 306 -11.66 10.74 -22.31
CA HIS A 306 -10.20 10.85 -22.50
C HIS A 306 -9.72 12.23 -22.97
N GLU A 307 -10.63 13.19 -23.07
CA GLU A 307 -10.30 14.58 -23.36
C GLU A 307 -10.36 15.42 -22.06
N PRO A 308 -9.41 16.34 -21.88
CA PRO A 308 -9.45 17.27 -20.76
C PRO A 308 -10.53 18.32 -20.97
N VAL A 309 -11.58 18.30 -20.13
CA VAL A 309 -12.67 19.27 -20.15
C VAL A 309 -12.58 20.16 -18.92
N ILE A 310 -12.69 21.48 -19.13
CA ILE A 310 -12.76 22.45 -18.02
C ILE A 310 -14.24 22.68 -17.69
N LYS A 311 -14.62 22.38 -16.45
CA LYS A 311 -15.96 22.65 -15.91
C LYS A 311 -15.90 23.83 -14.96
N LYS A 312 -16.74 24.83 -15.19
CA LYS A 312 -16.89 25.97 -14.27
C LYS A 312 -17.68 25.52 -13.05
N ILE A 313 -17.14 25.76 -11.87
CA ILE A 313 -17.82 25.53 -10.59
C ILE A 313 -17.66 26.76 -9.71
N ASN A 314 -18.46 26.90 -8.67
CA ASN A 314 -18.25 27.96 -7.69
C ASN A 314 -18.26 27.34 -6.29
N LYS A 315 -17.06 27.00 -5.81
CA LYS A 315 -16.87 26.36 -4.51
C LYS A 315 -15.98 27.23 -3.66
N VAL A 316 -16.42 27.52 -2.44
CA VAL A 316 -15.66 28.33 -1.49
C VAL A 316 -15.47 27.54 -0.20
N LEU A 317 -14.22 27.37 0.21
CA LEU A 317 -13.86 26.74 1.48
C LEU A 317 -13.51 27.80 2.50
N ARG A 318 -14.11 27.69 3.68
CA ARG A 318 -13.88 28.52 4.85
C ARG A 318 -13.31 27.65 5.97
N LYS A 319 -12.99 28.26 7.12
CA LYS A 319 -12.30 27.60 8.25
C LYS A 319 -12.85 26.22 8.65
N THR A 320 -14.17 26.01 8.58
CA THR A 320 -14.83 24.76 8.99
C THR A 320 -15.19 23.85 7.83
N SER A 321 -14.84 24.21 6.58
CA SER A 321 -15.17 23.42 5.40
C SER A 321 -14.40 22.12 5.38
N ARG A 322 -15.09 21.02 5.12
CA ARG A 322 -14.53 19.68 5.04
C ARG A 322 -15.08 19.02 3.79
N LEU A 323 -14.35 19.21 2.69
CA LEU A 323 -14.73 18.74 1.36
C LEU A 323 -14.16 17.35 1.11
N LEU A 324 -15.05 16.40 0.81
CA LEU A 324 -14.67 15.12 0.22
C LEU A 324 -14.82 15.21 -1.31
N VAL A 325 -13.77 14.88 -2.04
CA VAL A 325 -13.79 14.77 -3.51
C VAL A 325 -13.90 13.30 -3.88
N SER A 326 -14.92 12.94 -4.65
CA SER A 326 -15.19 11.58 -5.12
C SER A 326 -15.27 11.50 -6.64
N GLY A 327 -15.10 10.30 -7.19
CA GLY A 327 -15.24 10.01 -8.61
C GLY A 327 -14.39 8.79 -9.02
N PRO A 328 -14.63 8.24 -10.22
CA PRO A 328 -13.89 7.08 -10.72
C PRO A 328 -12.38 7.36 -10.88
N ASN A 329 -11.58 6.31 -10.99
CA ASN A 329 -10.14 6.45 -11.23
C ASN A 329 -9.88 7.07 -12.60
N GLY A 330 -8.86 7.94 -12.68
CA GLY A 330 -8.53 8.64 -13.91
C GLY A 330 -9.38 9.87 -14.25
N ILE A 331 -10.43 10.22 -13.48
CA ILE A 331 -11.26 11.40 -13.75
C ILE A 331 -10.55 12.75 -13.49
N GLY A 332 -9.41 12.73 -12.78
CA GLY A 332 -8.60 13.92 -12.48
C GLY A 332 -8.59 14.38 -11.02
N LYS A 333 -8.94 13.53 -10.04
CA LYS A 333 -8.93 13.87 -8.59
C LYS A 333 -7.58 14.43 -8.12
N SER A 334 -6.49 13.70 -8.31
CA SER A 334 -5.14 14.16 -7.94
C SER A 334 -4.72 15.37 -8.77
N THR A 335 -5.19 15.51 -10.01
CA THR A 335 -4.94 16.69 -10.85
C THR A 335 -5.58 17.94 -10.25
N LEU A 336 -6.81 17.84 -9.75
CA LEU A 336 -7.50 18.91 -9.02
C LEU A 336 -6.73 19.29 -7.74
N LEU A 337 -6.24 18.30 -6.99
CA LEU A 337 -5.48 18.57 -5.77
C LEU A 337 -4.15 19.27 -6.08
N ARG A 338 -3.44 18.81 -7.10
CA ARG A 338 -2.17 19.41 -7.54
C ARG A 338 -2.35 20.83 -8.09
N SER A 339 -3.44 21.10 -8.81
CA SER A 339 -3.70 22.46 -9.33
C SER A 339 -3.91 23.48 -8.22
N LEU A 340 -4.42 23.06 -7.05
CA LEU A 340 -4.56 23.93 -5.87
C LEU A 340 -3.21 24.32 -5.26
N VAL A 341 -2.21 23.43 -5.34
CA VAL A 341 -0.87 23.63 -4.76
C VAL A 341 0.09 24.25 -5.77
N SER A 342 -0.23 24.20 -7.07
CA SER A 342 0.61 24.76 -8.12
C SER A 342 0.63 26.30 -8.09
N PRO A 343 1.79 26.94 -8.31
CA PRO A 343 1.88 28.41 -8.39
C PRO A 343 1.10 29.01 -9.57
N LYS A 344 0.70 28.19 -10.56
CA LYS A 344 -0.24 28.59 -11.61
C LYS A 344 -1.65 28.21 -11.15
N HIS A 345 -2.30 29.13 -10.46
CA HIS A 345 -3.68 29.04 -9.95
C HIS A 345 -4.73 29.01 -11.07
N GLU A 346 -4.66 28.03 -11.97
CA GLU A 346 -5.68 27.83 -13.02
C GLU A 346 -6.97 27.29 -12.36
N GLY A 347 -7.95 28.17 -12.16
CA GLY A 347 -9.29 27.79 -11.70
C GLY A 347 -9.45 27.65 -10.19
N ALA A 348 -8.42 27.92 -9.39
CA ALA A 348 -8.55 27.97 -7.94
C ALA A 348 -7.53 28.90 -7.27
N GLU A 349 -8.02 29.74 -6.36
CA GLU A 349 -7.22 30.71 -5.61
C GLU A 349 -7.21 30.35 -4.12
N ILE A 350 -6.04 30.47 -3.50
CA ILE A 350 -5.85 30.30 -2.05
C ILE A 350 -5.53 31.68 -1.46
N LEU A 351 -6.14 32.00 -0.32
CA LEU A 351 -5.91 33.26 0.38
C LEU A 351 -4.42 33.44 0.74
N ASP A 352 -3.89 34.64 0.53
CA ASP A 352 -2.49 34.97 0.83
C ASP A 352 -2.14 34.69 2.30
N GLY A 353 -0.96 34.10 2.51
CA GLY A 353 -0.46 33.74 3.84
C GLY A 353 -1.02 32.43 4.42
N VAL A 354 -1.91 31.72 3.70
CA VAL A 354 -2.32 30.36 4.06
C VAL A 354 -1.17 29.38 3.82
N ARG A 355 -0.75 28.66 4.87
CA ARG A 355 0.15 27.52 4.72
C ARG A 355 -0.62 26.29 4.25
N VAL A 356 -0.30 25.79 3.06
CA VAL A 356 -0.94 24.61 2.48
C VAL A 356 -0.19 23.35 2.89
N GLY A 357 -0.84 22.49 3.68
CA GLY A 357 -0.33 21.18 4.05
C GLY A 357 -0.85 20.16 3.07
N TYR A 358 0.01 19.70 2.15
CA TYR A 358 -0.36 18.74 1.13
C TYR A 358 0.26 17.37 1.39
N TYR A 359 -0.59 16.36 1.61
CA TYR A 359 -0.21 14.96 1.58
C TYR A 359 -0.43 14.44 0.16
N SER A 360 0.64 14.23 -0.58
CA SER A 360 0.61 13.72 -1.95
C SER A 360 0.66 12.19 -1.98
N GLN A 361 -0.18 11.57 -2.81
CA GLN A 361 -0.23 10.11 -2.96
C GLN A 361 1.11 9.51 -3.42
N ASP A 362 1.82 10.22 -4.30
CA ASP A 362 3.11 9.82 -4.89
C ASP A 362 4.32 10.46 -4.19
N PHE A 363 4.11 11.09 -3.04
CA PHE A 363 5.14 11.74 -2.22
C PHE A 363 5.96 12.82 -2.96
N THR A 364 5.46 13.39 -4.06
CA THR A 364 6.19 14.41 -4.85
C THR A 364 6.51 15.70 -4.09
N THR A 365 5.87 15.90 -2.93
CA THR A 365 6.14 17.02 -2.03
C THR A 365 7.40 16.84 -1.19
N LEU A 366 8.01 15.65 -1.19
CA LEU A 366 9.26 15.38 -0.50
C LEU A 366 10.44 15.51 -1.46
N ASP A 367 11.54 16.08 -0.99
CA ASP A 367 12.84 15.97 -1.65
C ASP A 367 13.45 14.61 -1.26
N TYR A 368 13.85 13.80 -2.23
CA TYR A 368 14.34 12.43 -1.98
C TYR A 368 15.84 12.43 -1.62
N ASP A 369 16.55 13.50 -1.95
CA ASP A 369 17.99 13.63 -1.72
C ASP A 369 18.30 14.26 -0.36
N GLU A 370 17.36 15.00 0.24
CA GLU A 370 17.52 15.56 1.58
C GLU A 370 17.50 14.46 2.67
N LYS A 371 18.10 14.75 3.82
CA LYS A 371 17.97 13.85 4.98
C LYS A 371 16.61 14.02 5.63
N VAL A 372 16.14 12.95 6.27
CA VAL A 372 14.88 12.97 7.03
C VAL A 372 14.88 14.06 8.11
N PHE A 373 16.03 14.29 8.77
CA PHE A 373 16.18 15.39 9.72
C PHE A 373 15.93 16.76 9.07
N ASP A 374 16.57 17.03 7.93
CA ASP A 374 16.46 18.30 7.22
C ASP A 374 15.02 18.51 6.71
N SER A 375 14.41 17.43 6.21
CA SER A 375 13.02 17.38 5.78
C SER A 375 12.03 17.82 6.88
N LEU A 376 12.23 17.35 8.11
CA LEU A 376 11.42 17.74 9.27
C LEU A 376 11.70 19.19 9.67
N GLN A 377 12.96 19.59 9.69
CA GLN A 377 13.36 20.95 10.07
C GLN A 377 12.81 22.00 9.10
N ASN A 378 12.87 21.73 7.79
CA ASN A 378 12.34 22.58 6.73
C ASN A 378 10.81 22.74 6.78
N ALA A 379 10.10 21.83 7.45
CA ALA A 379 8.66 21.94 7.64
C ALA A 379 8.28 22.93 8.76
N ILE A 380 9.21 23.28 9.65
CA ILE A 380 8.95 24.23 10.75
C ILE A 380 8.91 25.65 10.16
N PRO A 381 7.81 26.41 10.36
CA PRO A 381 7.74 27.78 9.86
C PRO A 381 8.83 28.64 10.48
N ALA A 382 9.54 29.45 9.67
CA ALA A 382 10.60 30.34 10.15
C ALA A 382 10.13 31.36 11.21
N SER A 383 8.83 31.65 11.27
CA SER A 383 8.21 32.54 12.25
C SER A 383 7.77 31.84 13.55
N SER A 384 8.09 30.56 13.73
CA SER A 384 7.61 29.76 14.86
C SER A 384 8.70 29.61 15.92
N ASP A 385 8.63 30.42 16.99
CA ASP A 385 9.44 30.22 18.20
C ASP A 385 8.97 29.01 19.05
N ALA A 386 7.84 28.41 18.66
CA ALA A 386 7.13 27.43 19.47
C ALA A 386 7.66 26.00 19.34
N VAL A 387 8.53 25.69 18.37
CA VAL A 387 9.01 24.31 18.14
C VAL A 387 10.53 24.32 18.09
N ASP A 388 11.15 23.82 19.15
CA ASP A 388 12.60 23.62 19.19
C ASP A 388 13.00 22.25 18.61
N LEU A 389 14.31 22.00 18.52
CA LEU A 389 14.85 20.73 18.01
C LEU A 389 14.45 19.52 18.87
N GLN A 390 14.22 19.72 20.16
CA GLN A 390 13.81 18.66 21.08
C GLN A 390 12.35 18.28 20.84
N GLU A 391 11.48 19.26 20.65
CA GLU A 391 10.08 19.07 20.31
C GLU A 391 9.92 18.45 18.92
N MET A 392 10.68 18.91 17.91
CA MET A 392 10.72 18.28 16.59
C MET A 392 11.07 16.79 16.70
N ARG A 393 12.10 16.44 17.48
CA ARG A 393 12.49 15.05 17.71
C ARG A 393 11.42 14.26 18.47
N SER A 394 10.73 14.89 19.41
CA SER A 394 9.62 14.27 20.15
C SER A 394 8.43 13.95 19.23
N ILE A 395 8.05 14.89 18.36
CA ILE A 395 7.00 14.71 17.34
C ILE A 395 7.40 13.58 16.40
N ALA A 396 8.61 13.64 15.82
CA ALA A 396 9.12 12.62 14.92
C ALA A 396 9.13 11.22 15.55
N ALA A 397 9.57 11.09 16.80
CA ALA A 397 9.53 9.83 17.53
C ALA A 397 8.09 9.31 17.75
N GLY A 398 7.10 10.20 17.86
CA GLY A 398 5.68 9.85 17.89
C GLY A 398 5.19 9.17 16.60
N PHE A 399 5.82 9.48 15.47
CA PHE A 399 5.61 8.86 14.16
C PHE A 399 6.61 7.72 13.87
N LEU A 400 7.28 7.20 14.89
CA LEU A 400 8.30 6.14 14.78
C LEU A 400 9.56 6.54 13.98
N ILE A 401 9.77 7.84 13.76
CA ILE A 401 10.97 8.37 13.12
C ILE A 401 12.04 8.57 14.22
N THR A 402 12.89 7.56 14.38
CA THR A 402 13.94 7.54 15.40
C THR A 402 15.21 8.28 14.94
N GLY A 403 16.16 8.47 15.85
CA GLY A 403 17.44 9.13 15.54
C GLY A 403 18.25 8.41 14.45
N GLU A 404 18.09 7.10 14.29
CA GLU A 404 18.68 6.34 13.18
C GLU A 404 18.07 6.79 11.85
N LEU A 405 16.74 6.71 11.71
CA LEU A 405 15.97 7.13 10.52
C LEU A 405 16.24 8.59 10.14
N MET A 406 16.43 9.48 11.12
CA MET A 406 16.77 10.89 10.87
C MET A 406 18.07 11.09 10.07
N GLY A 407 19.01 10.14 10.15
CA GLY A 407 20.27 10.18 9.42
C GLY A 407 20.19 9.70 7.96
N HIS A 408 19.10 9.02 7.59
CA HIS A 408 18.89 8.50 6.23
C HIS A 408 18.43 9.60 5.27
N ARG A 409 18.59 9.36 3.97
CA ARG A 409 17.93 10.15 2.94
C ARG A 409 16.45 9.79 2.90
N VAL A 410 15.61 10.76 2.54
CA VAL A 410 14.17 10.51 2.37
C VAL A 410 13.91 9.44 1.31
N GLY A 411 14.71 9.39 0.24
CA GLY A 411 14.62 8.37 -0.80
C GLY A 411 14.73 6.94 -0.30
N ASP A 412 15.53 6.71 0.74
CA ASP A 412 15.79 5.38 1.34
C ASP A 412 14.63 4.86 2.19
N LEU A 413 13.67 5.73 2.55
CA LEU A 413 12.51 5.34 3.35
C LEU A 413 11.55 4.47 2.57
N SER A 414 10.91 3.52 3.26
CA SER A 414 9.75 2.80 2.72
C SER A 414 8.59 3.78 2.48
N GLU A 415 7.65 3.42 1.60
CA GLU A 415 6.47 4.26 1.31
C GLU A 415 5.65 4.57 2.58
N GLY A 416 5.50 3.58 3.47
CA GLY A 416 4.83 3.79 4.76
C GLY A 416 5.59 4.76 5.67
N GLN A 417 6.92 4.68 5.70
CA GLN A 417 7.76 5.63 6.43
C GLN A 417 7.69 7.04 5.83
N LYS A 418 7.63 7.18 4.50
CA LYS A 418 7.41 8.47 3.80
C LYS A 418 6.05 9.06 4.15
N GLY A 419 5.00 8.23 4.24
CA GLY A 419 3.69 8.66 4.71
C GLY A 419 3.70 9.17 6.15
N LEU A 420 4.36 8.45 7.06
CA LEU A 420 4.52 8.90 8.45
C LEU A 420 5.36 10.18 8.57
N LEU A 421 6.40 10.33 7.74
CA LEU A 421 7.19 11.56 7.61
C LEU A 421 6.33 12.74 7.16
N LEU A 422 5.45 12.57 6.17
CA LEU A 422 4.52 13.61 5.75
C LEU A 422 3.58 14.03 6.89
N PHE A 423 3.00 13.08 7.64
CA PHE A 423 2.18 13.45 8.79
C PHE A 423 2.96 14.20 9.87
N ALA A 424 4.20 13.80 10.16
CA ALA A 424 5.08 14.52 11.07
C ALA A 424 5.33 15.96 10.57
N ARG A 425 5.61 16.14 9.27
CA ARG A 425 5.76 17.46 8.65
C ARG A 425 4.48 18.30 8.76
N LEU A 426 3.30 17.71 8.55
CA LEU A 426 2.02 18.42 8.71
C LEU A 426 1.81 18.92 10.14
N VAL A 427 2.22 18.14 11.14
CA VAL A 427 2.17 18.58 12.55
C VAL A 427 3.10 19.76 12.79
N LEU A 428 4.34 19.70 12.29
CA LEU A 428 5.34 20.76 12.45
C LEU A 428 4.97 22.05 11.70
N MET A 429 4.35 21.92 10.53
CA MET A 429 4.06 23.04 9.63
C MET A 429 2.88 23.92 10.10
N CYS A 430 1.99 23.38 10.94
CA CYS A 430 0.78 24.08 11.39
C CYS A 430 -0.02 24.66 10.19
N PRO A 431 -0.57 23.81 9.30
CA PRO A 431 -1.25 24.24 8.09
C PRO A 431 -2.47 25.12 8.35
N GLY A 432 -2.71 26.08 7.46
CA GLY A 432 -3.97 26.80 7.34
C GLY A 432 -4.98 26.14 6.41
N LEU A 433 -4.53 25.23 5.55
CA LEU A 433 -5.34 24.36 4.68
C LEU A 433 -4.72 22.97 4.65
N LEU A 434 -5.54 21.93 4.82
CA LEU A 434 -5.11 20.55 4.74
C LEU A 434 -5.67 19.89 3.48
N ILE A 435 -4.77 19.47 2.58
CA ILE A 435 -5.10 18.73 1.36
C ILE A 435 -4.54 17.32 1.49
N LEU A 436 -5.39 16.31 1.36
CA LEU A 436 -5.02 14.90 1.54
C LEU A 436 -5.40 14.08 0.31
N ASP A 437 -4.42 13.59 -0.44
CA ASP A 437 -4.61 12.71 -1.60
C ASP A 437 -4.31 11.26 -1.19
N GLU A 438 -5.36 10.45 -1.04
CA GLU A 438 -5.28 9.05 -0.61
C GLU A 438 -4.37 8.81 0.61
N PRO A 439 -4.61 9.49 1.75
CA PRO A 439 -3.71 9.48 2.92
C PRO A 439 -3.57 8.10 3.58
N THR A 440 -4.43 7.15 3.25
CA THR A 440 -4.38 5.76 3.72
C THR A 440 -3.49 4.87 2.86
N ASN A 441 -3.18 5.27 1.64
CA ASN A 441 -2.32 4.48 0.77
C ASN A 441 -0.94 4.35 1.40
N HIS A 442 -0.37 3.15 1.35
CA HIS A 442 0.93 2.81 1.92
C HIS A 442 1.02 2.88 3.45
N ILE A 443 -0.05 3.29 4.16
CA ILE A 443 -0.09 3.35 5.63
C ILE A 443 -0.58 2.02 6.22
N ASN A 444 0.11 1.55 7.25
CA ASN A 444 -0.29 0.33 7.96
C ASN A 444 -1.66 0.53 8.66
N PHE A 445 -2.55 -0.46 8.53
CA PHE A 445 -3.93 -0.42 9.06
C PHE A 445 -4.03 -0.02 10.54
N ARG A 446 -3.01 -0.33 11.35
CA ARG A 446 -2.98 0.03 12.78
C ARG A 446 -2.93 1.53 13.05
N HIS A 447 -2.43 2.33 12.12
CA HIS A 447 -2.31 3.79 12.26
C HIS A 447 -3.57 4.52 11.78
N ILE A 448 -4.38 3.88 10.94
CA ILE A 448 -5.53 4.48 10.25
C ILE A 448 -6.49 5.16 11.24
N SER A 449 -6.85 4.48 12.33
CA SER A 449 -7.79 5.06 13.32
C SER A 449 -7.21 6.30 14.04
N ILE A 450 -5.89 6.34 14.28
CA ILE A 450 -5.25 7.50 14.93
C ILE A 450 -5.15 8.67 13.96
N ILE A 451 -4.82 8.39 12.70
CA ILE A 451 -4.79 9.40 11.64
C ILE A 451 -6.19 9.99 11.42
N ALA A 452 -7.23 9.15 11.37
CA ALA A 452 -8.62 9.60 11.27
C ALA A 452 -9.03 10.48 12.47
N GLU A 453 -8.63 10.11 13.69
CA GLU A 453 -8.86 10.91 14.91
C GLU A 453 -8.18 12.29 14.79
N ALA A 454 -6.92 12.33 14.34
CA ALA A 454 -6.17 13.58 14.16
C ALA A 454 -6.77 14.49 13.08
N ILE A 455 -7.21 13.94 11.95
CA ILE A 455 -7.89 14.68 10.87
C ILE A 455 -9.25 15.19 11.36
N ASN A 456 -9.98 14.41 12.15
CA ASN A 456 -11.21 14.88 12.78
C ASN A 456 -10.96 16.04 13.76
N GLY A 457 -9.87 15.99 14.51
CA GLY A 457 -9.48 17.05 15.45
C GLY A 457 -8.98 18.34 14.80
N TYR A 458 -8.59 18.30 13.52
CA TYR A 458 -8.07 19.48 12.80
C TYR A 458 -9.14 20.58 12.66
N LYS A 459 -8.77 21.82 13.02
CA LYS A 459 -9.70 22.97 13.12
C LYS A 459 -9.71 23.88 11.88
N GLY A 460 -8.92 23.55 10.86
CA GLY A 460 -8.90 24.27 9.58
C GLY A 460 -9.71 23.55 8.49
N PRO A 461 -9.74 24.13 7.28
CA PRO A 461 -10.39 23.52 6.13
C PRO A 461 -9.65 22.26 5.69
N ILE A 462 -10.44 21.23 5.34
CA ILE A 462 -9.95 19.95 4.83
C ILE A 462 -10.48 19.77 3.41
N LEU A 463 -9.61 19.30 2.52
CA LEU A 463 -9.96 18.87 1.19
C LEU A 463 -9.31 17.50 0.95
N MET A 464 -10.10 16.45 0.83
CA MET A 464 -9.63 15.07 0.84
C MET A 464 -10.14 14.26 -0.33
N VAL A 465 -9.28 13.42 -0.89
CA VAL A 465 -9.60 12.32 -1.79
C VAL A 465 -9.26 11.02 -1.06
N SER A 466 -10.19 10.08 -1.00
CA SER A 466 -9.92 8.73 -0.48
C SER A 466 -10.88 7.70 -1.06
N HIS A 467 -10.35 6.54 -1.43
CA HIS A 467 -11.10 5.39 -1.90
C HIS A 467 -11.47 4.39 -0.81
N MET A 468 -10.97 4.56 0.43
CA MET A 468 -11.19 3.60 1.51
C MET A 468 -12.46 3.94 2.31
N PRO A 469 -13.59 3.23 2.15
CA PRO A 469 -14.87 3.61 2.75
C PRO A 469 -14.83 3.60 4.28
N GLU A 470 -14.11 2.64 4.88
CA GLU A 470 -13.92 2.57 6.33
C GLU A 470 -13.17 3.77 6.90
N PHE A 471 -12.26 4.37 6.15
CA PHE A 471 -11.54 5.56 6.59
C PHE A 471 -12.38 6.82 6.42
N VAL A 472 -13.05 6.95 5.28
CA VAL A 472 -13.95 8.07 4.98
C VAL A 472 -15.08 8.13 6.01
N SER A 473 -15.70 7.00 6.36
CA SER A 473 -16.78 6.92 7.36
C SER A 473 -16.35 7.32 8.77
N LYS A 474 -15.05 7.24 9.09
CA LYS A 474 -14.51 7.71 10.37
C LYS A 474 -14.34 9.23 10.41
N ILE A 475 -14.34 9.93 9.28
CA ILE A 475 -14.08 11.37 9.20
C ILE A 475 -15.39 12.12 8.94
N LYS A 476 -15.60 13.22 9.65
CA LYS A 476 -16.76 14.09 9.44
C LYS A 476 -16.53 15.00 8.24
N PHE A 477 -17.32 14.83 7.18
CA PHE A 477 -17.40 15.75 6.05
C PHE A 477 -18.70 16.56 6.12
N ASN A 478 -18.65 17.81 5.67
CA ASN A 478 -19.84 18.67 5.59
C ASN A 478 -20.07 19.20 4.17
N ASP A 479 -19.22 18.80 3.22
CA ASP A 479 -19.33 19.16 1.83
C ASP A 479 -18.79 18.03 0.95
N TYR A 480 -19.37 17.87 -0.23
CA TYR A 480 -19.05 16.80 -1.17
C TYR A 480 -18.92 17.36 -2.60
N LEU A 481 -17.92 16.86 -3.33
CA LEU A 481 -17.71 17.18 -4.73
C LEU A 481 -17.54 15.87 -5.51
N ASP A 482 -18.58 15.48 -6.22
CA ASP A 482 -18.57 14.29 -7.08
C ASP A 482 -18.22 14.69 -8.50
N LEU A 483 -17.00 14.36 -8.93
CA LEU A 483 -16.47 14.75 -10.23
C LEU A 483 -17.22 14.09 -11.41
N GLU A 484 -17.90 12.98 -11.18
CA GLU A 484 -18.69 12.29 -12.21
C GLU A 484 -20.00 13.02 -12.52
N LYS A 485 -20.53 13.80 -11.56
CA LYS A 485 -21.82 14.48 -11.67
C LYS A 485 -21.74 15.92 -12.20
N ILE A 486 -20.54 16.39 -12.55
CA ILE A 486 -20.26 17.77 -13.00
C ILE A 486 -19.99 17.76 -14.51
#